data_AF-A0A928SX82-F1
#
_entry.id   AF-A0A928SX82-F1
#
_cell.length_a   1.000
_cell.length_b   1.000
_cell.length_c   1.000
_cell.angle_alpha   90.00
_cell.angle_beta   90.00
_cell.angle_gamma   90.00
#
_symmetry.space_group_name_H-M   'P 1'
#
loop_
_entity.id
_entity.type
_entity.pdbx_description
1 polymer ?
#
loop_
_entity_poly.entity_id
_entity_poly.type
_entity_poly.pdbx_seq_one_letter_code
_entity_poly.pdbx_strand_id
1 'polypeptide(L)' 'MNALKAHVENGQIVLDEPAELAEGTKLFVLVSAQGDDDEVSAEERAELEAALDESLDDFEAGRVVDGATVRAMLRTIG' A
#
# COMPACT_ATOMS: atom_id res chain seq x y z
N MET A 1 9.48 -6.06 10.09
CA MET A 1 9.28 -7.49 9.76
C MET A 1 9.16 -7.55 8.25
N ASN A 2 10.03 -8.25 7.55
CA ASN A 2 9.89 -8.45 6.12
C ASN A 2 9.15 -9.77 5.93
N ALA A 3 7.86 -9.70 5.60
CA ALA A 3 7.10 -10.87 5.21
C ALA A 3 7.50 -11.27 3.78
N LEU A 4 7.69 -12.55 3.56
CA LEU A 4 7.95 -13.09 2.22
C LEU A 4 6.60 -13.34 1.54
N LYS A 5 6.44 -12.88 0.30
CA LYS A 5 5.25 -13.16 -0.50
C LYS A 5 5.33 -14.57 -1.06
N ALA A 6 4.24 -15.31 -0.94
CA ALA A 6 4.12 -16.69 -1.40
C ALA A 6 2.66 -16.99 -1.73
N HIS A 7 2.44 -17.85 -2.72
CA HIS A 7 1.13 -18.35 -3.10
C HIS A 7 1.06 -19.88 -3.02
N VAL A 8 -0.15 -20.43 -3.12
CA VAL A 8 -0.36 -21.88 -3.17
C VAL A 8 -0.55 -22.33 -4.61
N GLU A 9 0.36 -23.16 -5.11
CA GLU A 9 0.25 -23.81 -6.41
C GLU A 9 0.20 -25.33 -6.23
N ASN A 10 -0.86 -25.98 -6.72
CA ASN A 10 -1.05 -27.44 -6.59
C ASN A 10 -0.97 -27.95 -5.13
N GLY A 11 -1.42 -27.15 -4.17
CA GLY A 11 -1.38 -27.48 -2.73
C GLY A 11 0.01 -27.36 -2.10
N GLN A 12 1.00 -26.80 -2.81
CA GLN A 12 2.33 -26.50 -2.31
C GLN A 12 2.49 -24.99 -2.13
N ILE A 13 3.25 -24.56 -1.12
CA ILE A 13 3.58 -23.14 -0.92
C ILE A 13 4.77 -22.81 -1.83
N VAL A 14 4.60 -21.82 -2.70
CA VAL A 14 5.61 -21.33 -3.64
C VAL A 14 5.95 -19.88 -3.29
N LEU A 15 7.23 -19.58 -3.17
CA LEU A 15 7.73 -18.22 -2.97
C LEU A 15 7.69 -17.44 -4.27
N ASP A 16 7.13 -16.23 -4.23
CA ASP A 16 7.03 -15.35 -5.41
C ASP A 16 8.39 -14.75 -5.77
N GLU A 17 9.23 -14.53 -4.75
CA GLU A 17 10.55 -13.94 -4.87
C GLU A 17 11.63 -14.87 -4.30
N PRO A 18 12.83 -14.94 -4.90
CA PRO A 18 13.94 -15.73 -4.34
C PRO A 18 14.34 -15.21 -2.96
N ALA A 19 14.47 -16.11 -1.99
CA ALA A 19 14.91 -15.79 -0.63
C ALA A 19 16.16 -16.60 -0.27
N GLU A 20 17.23 -15.92 0.14
CA GLU A 20 18.43 -16.57 0.69
C GLU A 20 18.23 -16.81 2.19
N LEU A 21 17.90 -18.05 2.55
CA LEU A 21 17.72 -18.47 3.94
C LEU A 21 18.75 -19.52 4.32
N ALA A 22 19.27 -19.45 5.54
CA ALA A 22 20.21 -20.46 6.03
C ALA A 22 19.52 -21.83 6.18
N GLU A 23 20.26 -22.90 5.91
CA GLU A 23 19.78 -24.27 6.11
C GLU A 23 19.24 -24.48 7.54
N GLY A 24 18.07 -25.11 7.66
CA GLY A 24 17.42 -25.35 8.96
C GLY A 24 16.68 -24.15 9.57
N THR A 25 16.56 -23.03 8.85
CA THR A 25 15.76 -21.88 9.31
C THR A 25 14.31 -22.29 9.49
N LYS A 26 13.77 -22.10 10.70
CA LYS A 26 12.35 -22.34 10.99
C LYS A 26 11.55 -21.10 10.65
N LEU A 27 10.49 -21.27 9.87
CA LEU A 27 9.58 -20.21 9.46
C LEU A 27 8.20 -20.43 10.07
N PHE A 28 7.54 -19.33 10.43
CA PHE A 28 6.12 -19.31 10.71
C PHE A 28 5.41 -18.84 9.45
N VAL A 29 4.52 -19.68 8.90
CA VAL A 29 3.69 -19.32 7.76
C VAL A 29 2.34 -18.86 8.29
N LEU A 30 1.96 -17.65 7.89
CA LEU A 30 0.68 -17.05 8.20
C LEU A 30 -0.03 -16.81 6.88
N VAL A 31 -1.31 -17.21 6.78
CA VAL A 31 -2.14 -16.83 5.65
C VAL A 31 -2.39 -15.33 5.77
N SER A 32 -2.04 -14.58 4.71
CA SER A 32 -2.28 -13.15 4.67
C SER A 32 -3.78 -12.88 4.79
N ALA A 33 -4.15 -11.95 5.67
CA ALA A 33 -5.52 -11.42 5.72
C ALA A 33 -5.78 -10.39 4.61
N GLN A 34 -4.71 -9.82 4.04
CA GLN A 34 -4.72 -9.13 2.75
C GLN A 34 -4.79 -10.21 1.67
N GLY A 35 -5.98 -10.48 1.16
CA GLY A 35 -6.14 -11.28 -0.05
C GLY A 35 -5.67 -10.50 -1.28
N ASP A 36 -5.61 -11.15 -2.44
CA ASP A 36 -5.37 -10.47 -3.72
C ASP A 36 -6.41 -9.37 -4.00
N ASP A 37 -7.56 -9.40 -3.33
CA ASP A 37 -8.59 -8.34 -3.37
C ASP A 37 -8.17 -7.02 -2.71
N ASP A 38 -7.09 -7.00 -1.90
CA ASP A 38 -6.47 -5.77 -1.38
C ASP A 38 -5.33 -5.26 -2.29
N GLU A 39 -5.06 -5.92 -3.42
CA GLU A 39 -4.15 -5.39 -4.45
C GLU A 39 -4.86 -4.29 -5.23
N VAL A 40 -4.30 -3.08 -5.19
CA VAL A 40 -4.73 -1.97 -6.03
C VAL A 40 -4.55 -2.39 -7.49
N SER A 41 -5.65 -2.48 -8.23
CA SER A 41 -5.62 -2.82 -9.65
C SER A 41 -4.78 -1.81 -10.44
N ALA A 42 -4.34 -2.20 -11.64
CA ALA A 42 -3.57 -1.29 -12.49
C ALA A 42 -4.34 0.00 -12.84
N GLU A 43 -5.67 -0.08 -12.93
CA GLU A 43 -6.55 1.06 -13.17
C GLU A 43 -6.63 1.98 -11.95
N GLU A 44 -6.91 1.43 -10.76
CA GLU A 44 -6.93 2.20 -9.51
C GLU A 44 -5.56 2.82 -9.21
N ARG A 45 -4.47 2.14 -9.59
CA ARG A 45 -3.11 2.66 -9.45
C ARG A 45 -2.88 3.86 -10.36
N ALA A 46 -3.32 3.78 -11.61
CA ALA A 46 -3.22 4.88 -12.56
C ALA A 46 -4.08 6.08 -12.15
N GLU A 47 -5.28 5.84 -11.61
CA GLU A 47 -6.15 6.89 -11.07
C GLU A 47 -5.50 7.59 -9.86
N LEU A 48 -4.93 6.81 -8.94
CA LEU A 48 -4.21 7.36 -7.79
C LEU A 48 -3.00 8.19 -8.23
N GLU A 49 -2.23 7.71 -9.20
CA GLU A 49 -1.05 8.42 -9.71
C GLU A 49 -1.44 9.74 -10.38
N ALA A 50 -2.51 9.75 -11.20
CA ALA A 50 -3.04 10.97 -11.78
C ALA A 50 -3.53 11.98 -10.72
N ALA A 51 -4.19 11.51 -9.66
CA ALA A 51 -4.63 12.36 -8.55
C ALA A 51 -3.45 12.95 -7.75
N LEU A 52 -2.36 12.20 -7.61
CA LEU A 52 -1.13 12.69 -6.96
C LEU A 52 -0.43 13.76 -7.81
N ASP A 53 -0.36 13.57 -9.13
CA ASP A 53 0.18 14.56 -10.07
C ASP A 53 -0.64 15.86 -10.03
N GLU A 54 -1.97 15.76 -10.05
CA GLU A 54 -2.86 16.93 -9.90
C GLU A 54 -2.62 17.65 -8.56
N SER A 55 -2.50 16.89 -7.46
CA SER A 55 -2.21 17.46 -6.15
C SER A 55 -0.84 18.15 -6.09
N LEU A 56 0.16 17.66 -6.83
CA LEU A 56 1.47 18.30 -6.92
C LEU A 56 1.39 19.60 -7.71
N ASP A 57 0.68 19.62 -8.83
CA ASP A 57 0.42 20.84 -9.62
C ASP A 57 -0.32 21.89 -8.79
N ASP A 58 -1.30 21.49 -7.99
CA ASP A 58 -2.00 22.37 -7.03
C ASP A 58 -1.04 22.95 -6.00
N PHE A 59 -0.13 22.12 -5.46
CA PHE A 59 0.88 22.56 -4.50
C PHE A 59 1.85 23.57 -5.11
N GLU A 60 2.38 23.29 -6.30
CA GLU A 60 3.31 24.18 -7.01
C GLU A 60 2.65 25.50 -7.43
N ALA A 61 1.38 25.46 -7.83
CA ALA A 61 0.60 26.64 -8.16
C ALA A 61 0.10 27.42 -6.92
N GLY A 62 0.39 26.95 -5.71
CA GLY A 62 -0.04 27.57 -4.46
C GLY A 62 -1.54 27.46 -4.17
N ARG A 63 -2.25 26.53 -4.83
CA ARG A 63 -3.67 26.22 -4.59
C ARG A 63 -3.86 25.32 -3.36
N VAL A 64 -3.17 25.64 -2.27
CA VAL A 64 -3.17 24.84 -1.04
C VAL A 64 -3.59 25.68 0.16
N VAL A 65 -4.21 25.03 1.15
CA VAL A 65 -4.62 25.64 2.42
C VAL A 65 -3.85 24.99 3.55
N ASP A 66 -3.43 25.78 4.54
CA ASP A 66 -2.74 25.25 5.72
C ASP A 66 -3.62 24.26 6.50
N GLY A 67 -3.04 23.12 6.85
CA GLY A 67 -3.75 22.04 7.53
C GLY A 67 -4.25 22.42 8.92
N ALA A 68 -3.59 23.35 9.63
CA ALA A 68 -4.10 23.85 10.91
C ALA A 68 -5.32 24.74 10.70
N THR A 69 -5.37 25.53 9.64
CA THR A 69 -6.55 26.28 9.24
C THR A 69 -7.73 25.36 8.96
N VAL A 70 -7.55 24.30 8.16
CA VAL A 70 -8.60 23.31 7.87
C VAL A 70 -9.10 22.62 9.15
N ARG A 71 -8.19 22.18 10.03
CA ARG A 71 -8.56 21.58 11.32
C ARG A 71 -9.33 22.53 12.24
N ALA A 72 -9.00 23.82 12.23
CA ALA A 72 -9.73 24.82 12.99
C ALA A 72 -11.15 25.01 12.45
N MET A 73 -11.33 25.04 11.12
CA MET A 73 -12.67 25.13 10.50
C MET A 73 -13.55 23.94 10.86
N LEU A 74 -13.01 22.71 10.77
CA LEU A 74 -13.79 21.50 11.06
C LEU A 74 -14.28 21.45 12.52
N ARG A 75 -13.50 21.98 13.47
CA ARG A 75 -13.89 22.09 14.89
C ARG A 75 -14.95 23.15 15.16
N THR A 76 -15.21 24.06 14.23
CA THR A 76 -16.25 25.10 14.36
C THR A 76 -17.59 24.69 13.75
N ILE A 77 -17.62 23.61 12.97
CA ILE A 77 -18.83 23.10 12.29
C ILE A 77 -19.41 21.88 13.03
N GLY A 78 -18.63 21.21 13.88
CA GLY A 78 -19.09 20.15 14.79
C GLY A 78 -19.36 20.66 16.20
#